data_AF-A0A0R2U7M5-F1
#
_entry.id   AF-A0A0R2U7M5-F1
#
_cell.length_a   1.000
_cell.length_b   1.000
_cell.length_c   1.000
_cell.angle_alpha   90.00
_cell.angle_beta   90.00
_cell.angle_gamma   90.00
#
_symmetry.space_group_name_H-M   'P 1'
#
loop_
_entity.id
_entity.type
_entity.pdbx_description
1 polymer ?
#
loop_
_entity_poly.entity_id
_entity_poly.type
_entity_poly.pdbx_seq_one_letter_code
_entity_poly.pdbx_strand_id
1 'polypeptide(L)'
;MNLRKLFISLSGALLLTHASNSVIIGTPWIGIVIWSFPLSIFLLQAWLKPSARVYQIFSFIILLYFMTTCLIVFGLPNASLLSWLELIEIVCVFFVAVYAAREQLRNVKQT
;
A
#
# COMPACT_ATOMS: atom_id res chain seq x y z
N MET A 1 -19.19 -5.86 2.05
CA MET A 1 -18.06 -5.91 1.09
C MET A 1 -16.89 -6.57 1.79
N ASN A 2 -16.23 -7.56 1.18
CA ASN A 2 -15.15 -8.30 1.85
C ASN A 2 -13.88 -7.43 1.93
N LEU A 3 -13.47 -7.01 3.13
CA LEU A 3 -12.33 -6.10 3.34
C LEU A 3 -11.03 -6.65 2.75
N ARG A 4 -10.85 -7.98 2.73
CA ARG A 4 -9.71 -8.61 2.05
C ARG A 4 -9.72 -8.33 0.55
N LYS A 5 -10.86 -8.46 -0.13
CA LYS A 5 -10.96 -8.18 -1.57
C LYS A 5 -10.67 -6.71 -1.88
N LEU A 6 -11.21 -5.80 -1.06
CA LEU A 6 -10.94 -4.37 -1.19
C LEU A 6 -9.45 -4.06 -0.96
N PHE A 7 -8.86 -4.63 0.09
CA PHE A 7 -7.43 -4.49 0.38
C PHE A 7 -6.56 -4.90 -0.80
N ILE A 8 -6.85 -6.06 -1.40
CA ILE A 8 -6.06 -6.56 -2.53
C ILE A 8 -6.22 -5.62 -3.73
N SER A 9 -7.45 -5.24 -4.06
CA SER A 9 -7.72 -4.38 -5.21
C SER A 9 -7.01 -3.03 -5.08
N LEU A 10 -7.10 -2.39 -3.91
CA LEU A 10 -6.46 -1.09 -3.69
C LEU A 10 -4.94 -1.20 -3.62
N SER A 11 -4.40 -2.26 -3.00
CA SER A 11 -2.95 -2.49 -2.98
C SER A 11 -2.40 -2.75 -4.38
N GLY A 12 -3.14 -3.49 -5.21
CA GLY A 12 -2.78 -3.71 -6.61
C GLY A 12 -2.81 -2.41 -7.41
N ALA A 13 -3.84 -1.57 -7.21
CA ALA A 13 -3.92 -0.25 -7.82
C ALA A 13 -2.73 0.64 -7.41
N LEU A 14 -2.41 0.68 -6.11
CA LEU A 14 -1.25 1.42 -5.59
C LEU A 14 0.07 1.01 -6.25
N LEU A 15 0.31 -0.31 -6.40
CA LEU A 15 1.53 -0.80 -7.06
C LEU A 15 1.60 -0.36 -8.53
N LEU A 16 0.46 -0.36 -9.24
CA LEU A 16 0.37 0.10 -10.63
C LEU A 16 0.57 1.63 -10.74
N THR A 17 -0.04 2.40 -9.85
CA THR A 17 0.11 3.86 -9.80
C THR A 17 1.57 4.21 -9.50
N HIS A 18 2.17 3.60 -8.48
CA HIS A 18 3.57 3.84 -8.14
C HIS A 18 4.51 3.47 -9.29
N ALA A 19 4.30 2.32 -9.95
CA ALA A 19 5.11 1.93 -11.10
C ALA A 19 4.96 2.92 -12.26
N SER A 20 3.73 3.35 -12.55
CA SER A 20 3.44 4.32 -13.62
C SER A 20 4.08 5.69 -13.33
N ASN A 21 3.86 6.20 -12.11
CA ASN A 21 4.43 7.47 -11.65
C ASN A 21 5.96 7.44 -11.68
N SER A 22 6.56 6.35 -11.20
CA SER A 22 8.01 6.16 -11.16
C SER A 22 8.64 6.09 -12.55
N VAL A 23 7.99 5.43 -13.52
CA VAL A 23 8.45 5.40 -14.92
C VAL A 23 8.40 6.80 -15.53
N ILE A 24 7.32 7.56 -15.29
CA ILE A 24 7.16 8.93 -15.81
C ILE A 24 8.21 9.89 -15.25
N ILE A 25 8.53 9.77 -13.96
CA ILE A 25 9.53 10.61 -13.28
C ILE A 25 10.98 10.17 -13.62
N GLY A 26 11.16 9.02 -14.28
CA GLY A 26 12.48 8.50 -14.64
C GLY A 26 13.23 7.87 -13.45
N THR A 27 12.49 7.34 -12.47
CA THR A 27 13.09 6.61 -11.34
C THR A 27 13.81 5.37 -11.88
N PRO A 28 15.05 5.07 -11.45
CA PRO A 28 15.76 3.86 -11.87
C PRO A 28 14.92 2.61 -11.56
N TRP A 29 14.92 1.64 -12.48
CA TRP A 29 14.14 0.40 -12.34
C TRP A 29 14.38 -0.33 -11.00
N ILE A 30 15.63 -0.32 -10.54
CA ILE A 30 16.00 -0.91 -9.24
C ILE A 30 15.29 -0.22 -8.07
N GLY A 31 15.07 1.09 -8.14
CA GLY A 31 14.33 1.86 -7.13
C GLY A 31 12.85 1.47 -7.10
N ILE A 32 12.23 1.31 -8.28
CA ILE A 32 10.82 0.87 -8.40
C ILE A 32 10.64 -0.51 -7.78
N VAL A 33 11.57 -1.43 -8.05
CA VAL A 33 11.56 -2.79 -7.49
C VAL A 33 11.76 -2.75 -5.97
N ILE A 34 12.76 -2.02 -5.47
CA ILE A 34 13.03 -1.94 -4.02
C ILE A 34 11.83 -1.36 -3.26
N TRP A 35 11.18 -0.33 -3.80
CA TRP A 35 9.97 0.25 -3.20
C TRP A 35 8.79 -0.73 -3.24
N SER A 36 8.56 -1.40 -4.37
CA SER A 36 7.38 -2.24 -4.55
C SER A 36 7.49 -3.61 -3.87
N PHE A 37 8.70 -4.10 -3.64
CA PHE A 37 8.97 -5.48 -3.25
C PHE A 37 8.37 -5.86 -1.88
N PRO A 38 8.56 -5.07 -0.79
CA PRO A 38 7.97 -5.40 0.51
C PRO A 38 6.44 -5.46 0.45
N LEU A 39 5.80 -4.48 -0.19
CA LEU A 39 4.34 -4.47 -0.33
C LEU A 39 3.83 -5.66 -1.16
N SER A 40 4.53 -6.01 -2.24
CA SER A 40 4.16 -7.14 -3.11
C SER A 40 4.20 -8.48 -2.36
N ILE A 41 5.22 -8.70 -1.52
CA ILE A 41 5.32 -9.91 -0.69
C ILE A 41 4.13 -10.01 0.27
N PHE A 42 3.85 -8.94 1.02
CA PHE A 42 2.77 -8.98 2.01
C PHE A 42 1.38 -8.95 1.37
N LEU A 43 1.24 -8.38 0.18
CA LEU A 43 0.03 -8.50 -0.64
C LEU A 43 -0.22 -9.96 -1.06
N LEU A 44 0.81 -10.66 -1.54
CA LEU A 44 0.71 -12.08 -1.88
C LEU A 44 0.39 -12.93 -0.64
N GLN A 45 1.01 -12.65 0.51
CA GLN A 45 0.68 -13.33 1.76
C GLN A 45 -0.76 -13.06 2.19
N ALA A 46 -1.27 -11.84 2.06
CA ALA A 46 -2.67 -11.52 2.34
C ALA A 46 -3.65 -12.23 1.38
N TRP A 47 -3.21 -12.50 0.15
CA TRP A 47 -3.96 -13.32 -0.81
C TRP A 47 -3.97 -14.80 -0.41
N LEU A 48 -2.83 -15.39 -0.05
CA LEU A 48 -2.72 -16.83 0.19
C LEU A 48 -3.14 -17.25 1.61
N LYS A 49 -2.67 -16.52 2.62
CA LYS A 49 -2.83 -16.84 4.06
C LYS A 49 -3.13 -15.56 4.84
N PRO A 50 -4.33 -14.98 4.70
CA PRO A 50 -4.69 -13.75 5.41
C PRO A 50 -4.59 -13.96 6.91
N SER A 51 -3.95 -13.02 7.61
CA SER A 51 -3.87 -13.00 9.06
C SER A 51 -3.73 -11.56 9.55
N ALA A 52 -4.13 -11.30 10.80
CA ALA A 52 -4.01 -9.98 11.40
C ALA A 52 -2.57 -9.44 11.35
N ARG A 53 -1.58 -10.32 11.58
CA ARG A 53 -0.15 -9.98 11.53
C ARG A 53 0.28 -9.49 10.14
N VAL A 54 -0.17 -10.15 9.07
CA VAL A 54 0.15 -9.76 7.69
C VAL A 54 -0.35 -8.34 7.40
N TYR A 55 -1.61 -8.05 7.71
CA TYR A 55 -2.19 -6.72 7.51
C TYR A 55 -1.51 -5.65 8.38
N GLN A 56 -1.10 -5.99 9.60
CA GLN A 56 -0.39 -5.07 10.50
C GLN A 56 1.02 -4.74 9.99
N ILE A 57 1.78 -5.75 9.55
CA ILE A 57 3.11 -5.53 8.95
C ILE A 57 2.99 -4.70 7.68
N PHE A 58 2.00 -5.01 6.82
CA PHE A 58 1.72 -4.22 5.62
C PHE A 58 1.43 -2.75 5.97
N SER A 59 0.60 -2.52 6.99
CA SER A 59 0.27 -1.16 7.47
C SER A 59 1.50 -0.42 8.00
N PHE A 60 2.45 -1.12 8.62
CA PHE A 60 3.71 -0.53 9.05
C PHE A 60 4.58 -0.13 7.86
N ILE A 61 4.72 -1.01 6.86
CA ILE A 61 5.51 -0.73 5.64
C ILE A 61 4.91 0.46 4.89
N ILE A 62 3.59 0.50 4.69
CA ILE A 62 2.96 1.57 3.92
C ILE A 62 3.06 2.94 4.61
N LEU A 63 3.18 2.99 5.95
CA LEU A 63 3.48 4.24 6.67
C LEU A 63 4.89 4.78 6.36
N LEU A 64 5.87 3.90 6.13
CA LEU A 64 7.21 4.34 5.69
C LEU A 64 7.12 4.99 4.29
N TYR A 65 6.27 4.45 3.42
CA TYR A 65 6.09 4.98 2.07
C TYR A 65 5.21 6.23 2.02
N PHE A 66 4.26 6.36 2.95
CA PHE A 66 3.53 7.61 3.15
C PHE A 66 4.49 8.80 3.32
N MET A 67 5.54 8.63 4.13
CA MET A 67 6.53 9.69 4.35
C MET A 67 7.29 10.04 3.06
N THR A 68 7.67 9.05 2.25
CA THR A 68 8.39 9.33 1.00
C THR A 68 7.50 10.00 -0.04
N THR A 69 6.24 9.60 -0.16
CA THR A 69 5.26 10.27 -1.05
C THR A 69 4.96 11.69 -0.57
N CYS A 70 4.90 11.95 0.74
CA CYS A 70 4.74 13.30 1.28
C CYS A 70 5.89 14.25 0.90
N LEU A 71 7.13 13.76 0.85
CA LEU A 71 8.27 14.57 0.39
C LEU A 71 8.10 15.02 -1.06
N ILE A 72 7.46 14.20 -1.90
CA ILE A 72 7.19 14.54 -3.30
C ILE A 72 6.02 15.52 -3.37
N VAL A 73 4.88 15.16 -2.75
CA VAL A 73 3.62 15.92 -2.87
C VAL A 73 3.71 17.31 -2.23
N PHE A 74 4.32 17.41 -1.05
CA PHE A 74 4.43 18.68 -0.30
C PHE A 74 5.78 19.36 -0.47
N GLY A 75 6.83 18.62 -0.84
CA GLY A 75 8.18 19.18 -1.00
C GLY A 75 8.47 19.72 -2.40
N LEU A 76 7.75 19.28 -3.44
CA LEU A 76 7.92 19.81 -4.79
C LEU A 76 6.87 20.89 -5.10
N PRO A 77 7.25 21.99 -5.79
CA PRO A 77 6.33 23.07 -6.10
C PRO A 77 5.22 22.68 -7.08
N ASN A 78 5.43 21.65 -7.91
CA ASN A 78 4.49 21.18 -8.93
C ASN A 78 4.41 19.65 -8.92
N ALA A 79 3.94 19.06 -7.82
CA ALA A 79 3.74 17.62 -7.75
C ALA A 79 2.70 17.14 -8.79
N SER A 80 2.98 16.03 -9.46
CA SER A 80 2.11 15.48 -10.50
C SER A 80 0.79 14.97 -9.92
N LEU A 81 -0.27 14.91 -10.74
CA LEU A 81 -1.55 14.31 -10.34
C LEU A 81 -1.39 12.84 -9.90
N LEU A 82 -0.45 12.11 -10.50
CA LEU A 82 -0.15 10.73 -10.13
C LEU A 82 0.48 10.65 -8.74
N SER A 83 1.35 11.59 -8.34
CA SER A 83 1.87 11.66 -6.98
C SER A 83 0.78 11.94 -5.95
N TRP A 84 -0.19 12.79 -6.28
CA TRP A 84 -1.38 13.00 -5.44
C TRP A 84 -2.25 11.76 -5.34
N LEU A 85 -2.47 11.06 -6.45
CA LEU A 85 -3.22 9.80 -6.48
C LEU A 85 -2.53 8.73 -5.61
N GLU A 86 -1.21 8.59 -5.75
CA GLU A 86 -0.41 7.65 -4.95
C GLU A 86 -0.54 7.93 -3.45
N LEU A 87 -0.54 9.20 -3.04
CA LEU A 87 -0.78 9.60 -1.64
C LEU A 87 -2.17 9.19 -1.16
N ILE A 88 -3.21 9.44 -1.96
CA ILE A 88 -4.59 9.07 -1.63
C ILE A 88 -4.72 7.55 -1.50
N GLU A 89 -4.15 6.80 -2.45
CA GLU A 89 -4.14 5.35 -2.43
C GLU A 89 -3.43 4.79 -1.19
N ILE A 90 -2.27 5.35 -0.82
CA ILE A 90 -1.55 4.98 0.41
C ILE A 90 -2.46 5.12 1.63
N VAL A 91 -3.13 6.26 1.78
CA VAL A 91 -4.03 6.53 2.91
C VAL A 91 -5.21 5.56 2.90
N CYS A 92 -5.85 5.35 1.76
CA CYS A 92 -6.97 4.42 1.63
C CYS A 92 -6.56 2.98 1.96
N VAL A 93 -5.44 2.51 1.40
CA VAL A 93 -4.91 1.16 1.64
C VAL A 93 -4.55 0.98 3.12
N PHE A 94 -3.92 1.97 3.75
CA PHE A 94 -3.59 1.92 5.18
C PHE A 94 -4.84 1.68 6.04
N PHE A 95 -5.89 2.47 5.86
CA PHE A 95 -7.12 2.29 6.63
C PHE A 95 -7.74 0.92 6.38
N VAL A 96 -7.86 0.51 5.12
CA VAL A 96 -8.44 -0.79 4.76
C VAL A 96 -7.62 -1.93 5.35
N ALA A 97 -6.29 -1.86 5.34
CA ALA A 97 -5.41 -2.85 5.96
C ALA A 97 -5.62 -2.93 7.47
N VAL A 98 -5.69 -1.80 8.17
CA VAL A 98 -5.96 -1.75 9.62
C VAL A 98 -7.33 -2.35 9.95
N TYR A 99 -8.37 -2.02 9.19
CA TYR A 99 -9.70 -2.61 9.39
C TYR A 99 -9.74 -4.10 9.08
N ALA A 100 -9.04 -4.56 8.03
CA ALA A 100 -8.90 -5.97 7.73
C ALA A 100 -8.16 -6.72 8.86
N ALA A 101 -7.11 -6.13 9.44
CA ALA A 101 -6.42 -6.69 10.60
C ALA A 101 -7.37 -6.87 11.80
N ARG A 102 -8.18 -5.85 12.10
CA ARG A 102 -9.19 -5.91 13.17
C ARG A 102 -10.24 -6.97 12.92
N GLU A 103 -10.70 -7.14 11.68
CA GLU A 103 -11.64 -8.20 11.30
C GLU A 103 -11.02 -9.58 11.54
N GLN A 104 -9.77 -9.81 11.13
CA GLN A 104 -9.07 -11.06 11.39
C GLN A 104 -8.95 -11.36 12.90
N LEU A 105 -8.61 -10.36 13.72
CA LEU A 105 -8.54 -10.54 15.18
C LEU A 105 -9.88 -10.88 15.82
N ARG A 106 -10.99 -10.34 15.31
CA ARG A 106 -12.34 -10.65 15.81
C ARG A 106 -12.72 -12.09 15.48
N ASN A 107 -12.43 -12.54 14.26
CA ASN A 107 -12.76 -13.89 13.84
C ASN A 107 -12.00 -14.96 14.65
N VAL A 108 -10.74 -14.69 15.04
CA VAL A 108 -9.97 -15.60 15.91
C VAL A 108 -10.50 -15.63 17.34
N LYS A 109 -11.11 -14.54 17.85
CA LYS A 109 -11.69 -14.53 19.21
C LYS A 109 -13.04 -15.24 19.31
N GLN A 110 -13.69 -15.53 18.19
CA GLN A 110 -15.00 -16.16 18.13
C GLN A 110 -14.94 -17.69 17.91
N THR A 111 -13.74 -18.22 17.67
CA THR A 111 -13.43 -19.65 17.57
C THR A 111 -12.76 -20.15 18.84
#